data_AF-A0A1Y4M909-F1
#
_entry.id   AF-A0A1Y4M909-F1
#
_cell.length_a   1.000
_cell.length_b   1.000
_cell.length_c   1.000
_cell.angle_alpha   90.00
_cell.angle_beta   90.00
_cell.angle_gamma   90.00
#
_symmetry.space_group_name_H-M   'P 1'
#
loop_
_entity.id
_entity.type
_entity.pdbx_description
1 polymer ?
#
loop_
_entity_poly.entity_id
_entity_poly.type
_entity_poly.pdbx_seq_one_letter_code
_entity_poly.pdbx_strand_id
1 'polypeptide(L)' 'MSFSIRLTAEEKSLAESYAKLHSMSLGEAFKTALFEKIQEEYDTAVADTAHREYVEGGMQSRPISALWEELDL' A
#
# COMPACT_ATOMS: atom_id res chain seq x y z
N MET A 1 4.61 -4.59 21.04
CA MET A 1 4.93 -5.88 20.39
C MET A 1 6.31 -5.74 19.75
N SER A 2 7.16 -6.76 19.87
CA SER A 2 8.46 -6.82 19.19
C SER A 2 8.52 -8.08 18.32
N PHE A 3 9.17 -7.97 17.17
CA PHE A 3 9.52 -9.10 16.32
C PHE A 3 11.02 -9.04 16.03
N SER A 4 11.64 -10.21 15.85
CA SER A 4 13.08 -10.33 15.61
C SER A 4 13.29 -10.99 14.26
N ILE A 5 14.15 -10.39 13.43
CA ILE A 5 14.53 -10.92 12.12
C ILE A 5 16.02 -11.25 12.19
N ARG A 6 16.41 -12.42 11.69
CA ARG A 6 17.83 -12.75 11.49
C ARG A 6 18.24 -12.24 10.12
N LEU A 7 19.37 -11.55 10.09
CA LEU A 7 19.97 -11.03 8.87
C LEU A 7 21.39 -11.59 8.76
N THR A 8 21.80 -11.89 7.54
CA THR A 8 23.21 -12.03 7.18
C THR A 8 23.93 -10.68 7.32
N ALA A 9 25.26 -10.70 7.30
CA ALA A 9 26.05 -9.48 7.34
C ALA A 9 25.76 -8.56 6.13
N GLU A 10 25.54 -9.15 4.96
CA GLU A 10 25.25 -8.43 3.70
C GLU A 10 23.86 -7.76 3.76
N GLU A 11 22.82 -8.51 4.14
CA GLU A 11 21.46 -7.96 4.29
C GLU A 11 21.41 -6.82 5.32
N LYS A 12 22.12 -6.97 6.44
CA LYS A 12 22.22 -5.93 7.46
C LYS A 12 22.91 -4.68 6.91
N SER A 13 24.03 -4.84 6.21
CA SER A 13 24.77 -3.72 5.61
C SER A 13 23.91 -2.95 4.59
N LEU A 14 23.16 -3.68 3.76
CA LEU A 14 22.23 -3.10 2.80
C LEU A 14 21.13 -2.30 3.50
N ALA A 15 20.46 -2.92 4.48
CA ALA A 15 19.35 -2.29 5.19
C ALA A 15 19.79 -1.06 6.02
N GLU A 16 20.98 -1.11 6.63
CA GLU A 16 21.57 0.04 7.33
C GLU A 16 21.92 1.18 6.36
N SER A 17 22.44 0.87 5.16
CA SER A 17 22.77 1.87 4.15
C SER A 17 21.51 2.56 3.62
N TYR A 18 20.45 1.79 3.38
CA TYR A 18 19.13 2.32 3.03
C TYR A 18 18.58 3.23 4.14
N ALA A 19 18.55 2.76 5.39
CA ALA A 19 18.04 3.54 6.51
C ALA A 19 18.80 4.88 6.68
N LYS A 20 20.14 4.85 6.54
CA LYS A 20 20.98 6.06 6.57
C LYS A 20 20.66 7.03 5.43
N LEU A 21 20.54 6.53 4.20
CA LEU A 21 20.22 7.35 3.02
C LEU A 21 18.90 8.12 3.22
N HIS A 22 17.93 7.48 3.87
CA HIS A 22 16.61 8.05 4.12
C HIS A 22 16.47 8.70 5.51
N SER A 23 17.57 8.89 6.25
CA SER A 23 17.58 9.52 7.59
C SER A 23 16.59 8.90 8.58
N MET A 24 16.43 7.57 8.53
CA MET A 24 15.52 6.81 9.39
C MET A 24 16.26 5.73 10.18
N SER A 25 15.65 5.21 11.24
CA SER A 25 16.17 4.04 11.94
C SER A 25 15.98 2.76 11.12
N LEU A 26 16.80 1.74 11.39
CA LEU A 26 16.67 0.43 10.74
C LEU A 26 15.26 -0.19 10.97
N GLY A 27 14.72 -0.02 12.18
CA GLY A 27 13.38 -0.51 12.51
C GLY A 27 12.27 0.22 11.74
N GLU A 28 12.40 1.53 11.54
CA GLU A 28 11.47 2.31 10.72
C GLU A 28 11.55 1.89 9.26
N ALA A 29 12.76 1.70 8.70
CA ALA A 29 12.93 1.22 7.34
C ALA A 29 12.20 -0.11 7.10
N PHE A 30 12.39 -1.10 7.99
CA PHE A 30 11.68 -2.37 7.90
C PHE A 30 10.17 -2.24 8.08
N LYS A 31 9.72 -1.42 9.03
CA LYS A 31 8.29 -1.22 9.28
C LYS A 31 7.62 -0.59 8.06
N THR A 32 8.20 0.47 7.52
CA THR A 32 7.68 1.18 6.34
C THR A 32 7.63 0.23 5.15
N ALA A 33 8.74 -0.43 4.81
CA ALA A 33 8.78 -1.35 3.67
C ALA A 33 7.76 -2.50 3.80
N LEU A 34 7.58 -3.05 5.01
CA LEU A 34 6.58 -4.09 5.26
C LEU A 34 5.15 -3.59 5.01
N PHE A 35 4.79 -2.43 5.58
CA PHE A 35 3.44 -1.90 5.45
C PHE A 35 3.14 -1.38 4.04
N GLU A 36 4.13 -0.81 3.36
CA GLU A 36 4.01 -0.46 1.94
C GLU A 36 3.68 -1.69 1.10
N LYS A 37 4.35 -2.83 1.35
CA LYS A 37 4.07 -4.06 0.61
C LYS A 37 2.67 -4.61 0.90
N ILE A 38 2.25 -4.60 2.16
CA ILE A 38 0.90 -5.02 2.56
C ILE A 38 -0.16 -4.12 1.90
N GLN A 39 0.07 -2.80 1.88
CA GLN A 39 -0.84 -1.84 1.25
C GLN A 39 -0.94 -2.08 -0.26
N GLU A 40 0.19 -2.25 -0.95
CA GLU A 40 0.20 -2.52 -2.39
C GLU A 40 -0.61 -3.78 -2.76
N GLU A 41 -0.43 -4.87 -2.01
CA GLU A 41 -1.18 -6.11 -2.23
C GLU A 41 -2.68 -5.95 -1.94
N TYR A 42 -3.01 -5.25 -0.85
CA TYR A 42 -4.39 -4.97 -0.48
C TYR A 42 -5.10 -4.08 -1.51
N ASP A 43 -4.46 -2.97 -1.90
CA ASP A 43 -5.00 -2.02 -2.86
C ASP A 43 -5.22 -2.68 -4.22
N THR A 44 -4.29 -3.54 -4.65
CA THR A 44 -4.45 -4.33 -5.88
C THR A 44 -5.67 -5.25 -5.80
N ALA A 45 -5.82 -6.00 -4.71
CA ALA A 45 -6.96 -6.92 -4.54
C ALA A 45 -8.31 -6.20 -4.49
N VAL A 46 -8.37 -5.04 -3.85
CA VAL A 46 -9.57 -4.19 -3.80
C VAL A 46 -9.88 -3.62 -5.19
N ALA A 47 -8.87 -3.11 -5.91
CA ALA A 47 -9.03 -2.59 -7.25
C ALA A 47 -9.55 -3.66 -8.23
N ASP A 48 -8.97 -4.86 -8.19
CA ASP A 48 -9.41 -5.99 -9.01
C ASP A 48 -10.86 -6.39 -8.73
N THR A 49 -11.26 -6.39 -7.46
CA THR A 49 -12.63 -6.69 -7.05
C THR A 49 -13.60 -5.63 -7.56
N ALA A 50 -13.30 -4.35 -7.33
CA ALA A 50 -14.11 -3.23 -7.79
C ALA A 50 -14.22 -3.21 -9.33
N HIS A 51 -13.13 -3.51 -10.03
CA HIS A 51 -13.13 -3.59 -11.48
C HIS A 51 -14.02 -4.73 -11.98
N ARG A 52 -13.91 -5.93 -11.39
CA ARG A 52 -14.77 -7.06 -11.73
C ARG A 52 -16.25 -6.73 -11.53
N GLU A 53 -16.61 -6.17 -10.37
CA GLU A 53 -17.99 -5.76 -10.08
C GLU A 53 -18.51 -4.73 -11.09
N TYR A 54 -17.67 -3.76 -11.49
CA TYR A 54 -18.02 -2.78 -12.52
C TYR A 54 -18.27 -3.44 -13.88
N VAL A 55 -17.43 -4.39 -14.29
CA VAL A 55 -17.58 -5.13 -15.55
C VAL A 55 -18.84 -6.01 -15.52
N GLU A 56 -19.04 -6.78 -14.45
CA GLU A 56 -20.21 -7.64 -14.27
C GLU A 56 -21.51 -6.84 -14.16
N GLY A 57 -21.46 -5.63 -13.60
CA GLY A 57 -22.56 -4.67 -13.54
C GLY A 57 -22.90 -4.01 -14.88
N GLY A 58 -22.23 -4.38 -15.97
CA GLY A 58 -22.49 -3.84 -17.31
C GLY A 58 -21.85 -2.49 -17.58
N MET A 59 -20.78 -2.14 -16.84
CA MET A 59 -20.00 -0.92 -17.03
C MET A 59 -20.85 0.35 -16.93
N GLN A 60 -21.82 0.34 -16.03
CA GLN A 60 -22.71 1.48 -15.84
C GLN A 60 -21.92 2.65 -15.24
N SER A 61 -21.98 3.78 -15.91
CA SER A 61 -21.45 5.05 -15.42
C SER A 61 -22.59 6.05 -15.27
N ARG A 62 -22.39 7.05 -14.41
CA ARG A 62 -23.32 8.16 -14.24
C ARG A 62 -22.57 9.49 -14.25
N PRO A 63 -23.22 10.59 -14.66
CA PRO A 63 -22.62 11.91 -14.60
C PRO A 63 -22.17 12.27 -13.19
N ILE A 64 -21.04 12.99 -13.07
CA ILE A 64 -20.53 13.42 -11.76
C ILE A 64 -21.49 14.35 -11.02
N SER A 65 -22.42 15.01 -11.72
CA SER A 65 -23.48 15.82 -11.12
C SER A 65 -24.38 15.01 -10.19
N ALA A 66 -24.63 13.73 -10.48
CA ALA A 66 -25.42 12.86 -9.61
C ALA A 66 -24.71 12.58 -8.27
N LEU A 67 -23.38 12.51 -8.29
CA LEU A 67 -22.59 12.36 -7.06
C LEU A 67 -22.61 13.66 -6.24
N TRP A 68 -22.55 14.83 -6.87
CA TRP A 68 -22.63 16.11 -6.16
C TRP A 68 -23.97 16.31 -5.47
N GLU A 69 -25.06 15.95 -6.14
CA GLU A 69 -26.40 15.97 -5.55
C GLU A 69 -26.50 15.04 -4.33
N GLU A 70 -25.88 13.85 -4.37
CA GLU A 70 -25.84 12.92 -3.23
C GLU A 70 -24.98 13.40 -2.05
N LEU A 71 -23.98 14.24 -2.32
CA LEU A 71 -23.04 14.75 -1.32
C LEU A 71 -23.42 16.16 -0.81
N ASP A 72 -24.55 16.71 -1.26
CA ASP A 72 -24.98 18.10 -1.00
C ASP A 72 -23.89 19.16 -1.35
N LEU A 73 -23.23 18.99 -2.50
CA LEU A 73 -22.18 19.88 -3.02
C LEU A 73 -22.67 20.83 -4.12
#